data_AF-A0A330HXU2-F1
#
_entry.id   AF-A0A330HXU2-F1
#
_cell.length_a   1.000
_cell.length_b   1.000
_cell.length_c   1.000
_cell.angle_alpha   90.00
_cell.angle_beta   90.00
_cell.angle_gamma   90.00
#
_symmetry.space_group_name_H-M   'P 1'
#
loop_
_entity.id
_entity.type
_entity.pdbx_description
1 polymer ?
#
loop_
_entity_poly.entity_id
_entity_poly.type
_entity_poly.pdbx_seq_one_letter_code
_entity_poly.pdbx_strand_id
1 'polypeptide(L)'
;MLPSDLGDNFVSDREVDALLVRGIYSRSKYLESSLGGGRPYLIDRSDARAVAEALRKSNSTVIIHCEFGNGKTLFVEQVAKYLLVDRFRVFILNRTTDNFSFDIEFFSSLMDKHVIIIEEIIANEDIINAIRSQITNLRMVITTRTSAFDLKSTDIRTIVDESAAVYSVDKLKPADIDSAISILDHGGYWGKLDGVRSLRDKRAFIEKNCKPEISSLLLGVVSSEYLDERLRVAFSKHSYQLSSAERGIVLALCLNMVEIVPTFEFFSELLDVDLFSTIRTFDDHFVSEFFAINDVGIFARSPVMSEYILRNVISDDLKIDVVLEAIRVSSEKHKRAKRYREVNSKLMQFSFIERIVRSVNNRYERIEEFYDRAGEIGFKEFSPHYWLQYAIAARSFKDYRSADRFFAQTKKIMERRPDFYTYKVDNAYAQFLLESRVDTDLWSDFFPSFVEASTLALNQTRNKRTGLYPYKVASKFLNFFEARGERFSQTQIQQSLDMLGQWSKQIESVSKNNRNKRSLTLANNSVDLSIDYLLALKRPRKS
;
A
#
# COMPACT_ATOMS: atom_id res chain seq x y z
N MET A 1 16.10 -12.66 40.90
CA MET A 1 15.41 -13.94 40.64
C MET A 1 14.68 -13.79 39.33
N LEU A 2 15.13 -14.49 38.29
CA LEU A 2 14.40 -14.59 37.02
C LEU A 2 13.16 -15.47 37.27
N PRO A 3 11.97 -15.11 36.77
CA PRO A 3 10.79 -15.95 36.93
C PRO A 3 11.00 -17.29 36.24
N SER A 4 10.69 -18.37 36.94
CA SER A 4 10.89 -19.77 36.57
C SER A 4 9.82 -20.36 35.63
N ASP A 5 9.06 -19.53 34.92
CA ASP A 5 8.04 -19.97 33.97
C ASP A 5 8.56 -19.88 32.53
N LEU A 6 9.60 -20.67 32.22
CA LEU A 6 10.00 -20.99 30.85
C LEU A 6 9.17 -22.19 30.37
N GLY A 7 7.89 -21.95 30.07
CA GLY A 7 7.05 -22.91 29.37
C GLY A 7 7.61 -23.18 27.97
N ASP A 8 7.71 -24.46 27.59
CA ASP A 8 8.23 -25.01 26.31
C ASP A 8 8.98 -24.01 25.40
N ASN A 9 10.30 -23.97 25.60
CA ASN A 9 11.30 -23.17 24.88
C ASN A 9 11.59 -23.69 23.46
N PHE A 10 10.55 -24.00 22.68
CA PHE A 10 10.70 -24.43 21.28
C PHE A 10 9.66 -23.74 20.40
N VAL A 11 10.05 -23.32 19.20
CA VAL A 11 9.13 -22.84 18.16
C VAL A 11 8.46 -24.02 17.48
N SER A 12 7.18 -24.22 17.76
CA SER A 12 6.36 -25.31 17.19
C SER A 12 5.76 -24.97 15.82
N ASP A 13 5.31 -26.00 15.07
CA ASP A 13 4.52 -25.81 13.85
C ASP A 13 3.30 -24.93 14.07
N ARG A 14 2.62 -25.11 15.22
CA ARG A 14 1.41 -24.36 15.57
C ARG A 14 1.68 -22.87 15.72
N GLU A 15 2.85 -22.49 16.21
CA GLU A 15 3.23 -21.08 16.39
C GLU A 15 3.62 -20.45 15.05
N VAL A 16 4.34 -21.18 14.20
CA VAL A 16 4.64 -20.72 12.83
C VAL A 16 3.35 -20.57 12.02
N ASP A 17 2.43 -21.54 12.11
CA ASP A 17 1.09 -21.45 11.52
C ASP A 17 0.29 -20.27 12.06
N ALA A 18 0.33 -20.04 13.39
CA ALA A 18 -0.34 -18.90 14.00
C ALA A 18 0.15 -17.55 13.44
N LEU A 19 1.45 -17.43 13.17
CA LEU A 19 2.00 -16.23 12.56
C LEU A 19 1.61 -16.12 11.08
N LEU A 20 1.87 -17.15 10.27
CA LEU A 20 1.71 -17.10 8.81
C LEU A 20 0.24 -16.99 8.39
N VAL A 21 -0.63 -17.73 9.06
CA VAL A 21 -2.06 -17.81 8.72
C VAL A 21 -2.85 -16.76 9.49
N ARG A 22 -2.73 -16.74 10.82
CA ARG A 22 -3.57 -15.89 11.68
C ARG A 22 -2.97 -14.50 11.96
N GLY A 23 -1.69 -14.26 11.61
CA GLY A 23 -1.00 -13.02 11.94
C GLY A 23 -0.66 -12.85 13.41
N ILE A 24 -0.68 -13.94 14.21
CA ILE A 24 -0.41 -13.90 15.65
C ILE A 24 1.09 -13.96 15.87
N TYR A 25 1.66 -12.81 16.21
CA TYR A 25 3.08 -12.64 16.48
C TYR A 25 3.43 -12.82 17.95
N SER A 26 4.51 -13.56 18.22
CA SER A 26 5.12 -13.68 19.54
C SER A 26 6.57 -13.18 19.51
N ARG A 27 6.83 -12.09 20.26
CA ARG A 27 8.19 -11.53 20.37
C ARG A 27 9.15 -12.50 21.05
N SER A 28 8.71 -13.23 22.07
CA SER A 28 9.58 -14.21 22.76
C SER A 28 10.04 -15.30 21.79
N LYS A 29 9.13 -15.87 21.00
CA LYS A 29 9.44 -16.90 19.99
C LYS A 29 10.32 -16.38 18.86
N TYR A 30 10.13 -15.12 18.45
CA TYR A 30 11.05 -14.48 17.51
C TYR A 30 12.47 -14.34 18.07
N LEU A 31 12.62 -13.82 19.29
CA LEU A 31 13.94 -13.67 19.91
C LEU A 31 14.60 -15.03 20.14
N GLU A 32 13.84 -16.04 20.57
CA GLU A 32 14.32 -17.41 20.76
C GLU A 32 14.83 -18.02 19.46
N SER A 33 14.02 -18.04 18.39
CA SER A 33 14.44 -18.58 17.09
C SER A 33 15.66 -17.86 16.51
N SER A 34 15.72 -16.54 16.68
CA SER A 34 16.75 -15.71 16.06
C SER A 34 18.08 -15.66 16.83
N LEU A 35 18.07 -15.94 18.14
CA LEU A 35 19.27 -15.93 18.99
C LEU A 35 19.72 -17.34 19.42
N GLY A 36 18.78 -18.28 19.56
CA GLY A 36 19.01 -19.61 20.10
C GLY A 36 19.35 -20.68 19.07
N GLY A 37 19.37 -20.36 17.77
CA GLY A 37 19.68 -21.32 16.70
C GLY A 37 18.60 -22.40 16.49
N GLY A 38 17.38 -22.16 16.97
CA GLY A 38 16.23 -23.04 16.82
C GLY A 38 15.56 -22.94 15.45
N ARG A 39 14.36 -23.54 15.34
CA ARG A 39 13.55 -23.48 14.12
C ARG A 39 13.26 -22.03 13.71
N PRO A 40 13.37 -21.67 12.42
CA PRO A 40 13.01 -20.34 11.94
C PRO A 40 11.53 -20.01 12.20
N TYR A 41 11.28 -18.87 12.86
CA TYR A 41 9.92 -18.40 13.15
C TYR A 41 9.43 -17.31 12.18
N LEU A 42 10.33 -16.40 11.80
CA LEU A 42 10.02 -15.22 10.99
C LEU A 42 10.96 -15.14 9.79
N ILE A 43 10.45 -14.72 8.63
CA ILE A 43 11.25 -14.49 7.42
C ILE A 43 12.32 -13.44 7.76
N ASP A 44 13.59 -13.82 7.71
CA ASP A 44 14.71 -12.93 7.98
C ASP A 44 14.90 -11.99 6.80
N ARG A 45 14.74 -10.70 7.06
CA ARG A 45 14.76 -9.64 6.06
C ARG A 45 16.14 -9.03 6.04
N SER A 46 16.90 -9.29 4.99
CA SER A 46 18.29 -8.85 4.85
C SER A 46 18.50 -7.34 5.03
N ASP A 47 17.50 -6.52 4.68
CA ASP A 47 17.54 -5.07 4.90
C ASP A 47 17.48 -4.63 6.37
N ALA A 48 16.96 -5.45 7.28
CA ALA A 48 16.81 -5.06 8.68
C ALA A 48 18.16 -4.75 9.33
N ARG A 49 19.21 -5.51 8.99
CA ARG A 49 20.57 -5.26 9.45
C ARG A 49 21.15 -3.96 8.87
N ALA A 50 20.94 -3.72 7.58
CA ALA A 50 21.40 -2.50 6.93
C ALA A 50 20.76 -1.23 7.53
N VAL A 51 19.46 -1.32 7.89
CA VAL A 51 18.76 -0.26 8.61
C VAL A 51 19.38 0.01 9.99
N ALA A 52 19.64 -1.04 10.77
CA ALA A 52 20.29 -0.91 12.07
C ALA A 52 21.70 -0.30 11.96
N GLU A 53 22.47 -0.71 10.95
CA GLU A 53 23.80 -0.15 10.67
C GLU A 53 23.76 1.34 10.30
N ALA A 54 22.75 1.77 9.53
CA ALA A 54 22.54 3.18 9.20
C ALA A 54 22.28 4.06 10.44
N LEU A 55 21.74 3.47 11.51
CA LEU A 55 21.42 4.16 12.77
C LEU A 55 22.61 4.25 13.75
N ARG A 56 23.78 3.69 13.41
CA ARG A 56 24.95 3.76 14.30
C ARG A 56 25.47 5.20 14.46
N LYS A 57 25.35 6.02 13.41
CA LYS A 57 25.71 7.45 13.44
C LYS A 57 24.75 8.22 14.35
N SER A 58 25.24 9.22 15.08
CA SER A 58 24.34 10.14 15.80
C SER A 58 23.54 10.99 14.82
N ASN A 59 22.35 11.45 15.23
CA ASN A 59 21.46 12.28 14.40
C ASN A 59 21.03 11.59 13.09
N SER A 60 21.02 10.26 13.07
CA SER A 60 20.59 9.47 11.91
C SER A 60 19.08 9.24 11.96
N THR A 61 18.41 9.46 10.83
CA THR A 61 17.01 9.06 10.66
C THR A 61 16.90 8.04 9.53
N VAL A 62 16.09 7.01 9.74
CA VAL A 62 15.73 6.03 8.71
C VAL A 62 14.23 6.09 8.48
N ILE A 63 13.82 6.14 7.21
CA ILE A 63 12.43 6.03 6.78
C ILE A 63 12.21 4.65 6.17
N ILE A 64 11.23 3.93 6.70
CA ILE A 64 10.80 2.63 6.21
C ILE A 64 9.43 2.81 5.58
N HIS A 65 9.28 2.45 4.31
CA HIS A 65 7.98 2.43 3.66
C HIS A 65 7.59 1.06 3.13
N CYS A 66 6.32 0.72 3.29
CA CYS A 66 5.80 -0.60 2.97
C CYS A 66 4.29 -0.54 2.66
N GLU A 67 3.87 -1.26 1.64
CA GLU A 67 2.49 -1.55 1.31
C GLU A 67 1.82 -2.46 2.35
N PHE A 68 0.50 -2.55 2.24
CA PHE A 68 -0.33 -3.30 3.16
C PHE A 68 -0.06 -4.81 3.09
N GLY A 69 0.03 -5.47 4.24
CA GLY A 69 0.24 -6.92 4.35
C GLY A 69 1.68 -7.41 4.14
N ASN A 70 2.65 -6.53 3.84
CA ASN A 70 4.05 -6.91 3.61
C ASN A 70 4.92 -6.98 4.88
N GLY A 71 4.30 -7.00 6.07
CA GLY A 71 5.02 -7.27 7.33
C GLY A 71 5.85 -6.10 7.88
N LYS A 72 5.49 -4.84 7.59
CA LYS A 72 6.15 -3.63 8.11
C LYS A 72 6.45 -3.71 9.62
N THR A 73 5.44 -4.07 10.42
CA THR A 73 5.57 -4.22 11.88
C THR A 73 6.57 -5.31 12.25
N LEU A 74 6.53 -6.46 11.57
CA LEU A 74 7.49 -7.54 11.79
C LEU A 74 8.90 -7.13 11.37
N PHE A 75 9.06 -6.36 10.29
CA PHE A 75 10.35 -5.82 9.87
C PHE A 75 10.94 -4.86 10.92
N VAL A 76 10.10 -4.00 11.52
CA VAL A 76 10.50 -3.12 12.62
C VAL A 76 10.99 -3.91 13.84
N GLU A 77 10.35 -5.04 14.18
CA GLU A 77 10.82 -5.94 15.24
C GLU A 77 12.21 -6.53 14.92
N GLN A 78 12.49 -6.85 13.65
CA GLN A 78 13.81 -7.32 13.24
C GLN A 78 14.88 -6.22 13.35
N VAL A 79 14.55 -4.99 12.95
CA VAL A 79 15.43 -3.82 13.14
C VAL A 79 15.70 -3.61 14.63
N ALA A 80 14.67 -3.66 15.48
CA ALA A 80 14.80 -3.54 16.92
C ALA A 80 15.73 -4.62 17.50
N LYS A 81 15.60 -5.88 17.06
CA LYS A 81 16.55 -6.96 17.45
C LYS A 81 18.00 -6.58 17.17
N TYR A 82 18.31 -6.15 15.94
CA TYR A 82 19.68 -5.80 15.57
C TYR A 82 20.20 -4.60 16.38
N LEU A 83 19.35 -3.60 16.65
CA LEU A 83 19.69 -2.47 17.52
C LEU A 83 19.96 -2.90 18.97
N LEU A 84 19.15 -3.80 19.53
CA LEU A 84 19.34 -4.34 20.87
C LEU A 84 20.65 -5.14 20.99
N VAL A 85 20.99 -5.94 19.99
CA VAL A 85 22.28 -6.67 19.90
C VAL A 85 23.45 -5.69 19.88
N ASP A 86 23.29 -4.56 19.19
CA ASP A 86 24.25 -3.44 19.16
C ASP A 86 24.21 -2.56 20.44
N ARG A 87 23.50 -3.00 21.49
CA ARG A 87 23.35 -2.35 22.80
C ARG A 87 22.67 -0.97 22.76
N PHE A 88 21.80 -0.73 21.78
CA PHE A 88 20.90 0.42 21.81
C PHE A 88 19.70 0.15 22.71
N ARG A 89 19.21 1.18 23.39
CA ARG A 89 17.87 1.19 23.99
C ARG A 89 16.85 1.54 22.90
N VAL A 90 15.86 0.69 22.68
CA VAL A 90 14.85 0.88 21.64
C VAL A 90 13.53 1.25 22.28
N PHE A 91 12.96 2.38 21.84
CA PHE A 91 11.67 2.88 22.29
C PHE A 91 10.72 2.94 21.11
N ILE A 92 9.49 2.46 21.26
CA ILE A 92 8.47 2.49 20.22
C ILE A 92 7.37 3.44 20.70
N LEU A 93 7.04 4.43 19.88
CA LEU A 93 6.00 5.39 20.18
C LEU A 93 4.64 4.69 20.22
N ASN A 94 3.93 4.84 21.34
CA ASN A 94 2.54 4.47 21.48
C ASN A 94 1.73 5.70 21.92
N ARG A 95 1.07 6.37 20.96
CA ARG A 95 0.32 7.61 21.21
C ARG A 95 -0.98 7.31 21.93
N THR A 96 -0.96 7.43 23.26
CA THR A 96 -2.14 7.31 24.12
C THR A 96 -2.67 8.66 24.59
N THR A 97 -1.85 9.71 24.54
CA THR A 97 -2.22 11.09 24.88
C THR A 97 -1.56 12.06 23.91
N ASP A 98 -2.01 13.32 23.91
CA ASP A 98 -1.41 14.40 23.12
C ASP A 98 -0.33 15.19 23.89
N ASN A 99 -0.04 14.85 25.15
CA ASN A 99 1.01 15.52 25.94
C ASN A 99 2.31 14.69 25.96
N PHE A 100 3.31 15.17 25.24
CA PHE A 100 4.63 14.53 25.10
C PHE A 100 5.75 15.23 25.87
N SER A 101 5.43 16.23 26.69
CA SER A 101 6.45 17.07 27.34
C SER A 101 7.36 16.25 28.27
N PHE A 102 6.78 15.33 29.05
CA PHE A 102 7.52 14.44 29.93
C PHE A 102 8.39 13.43 29.16
N ASP A 103 7.90 12.91 28.03
CA ASP A 103 8.67 11.98 27.20
C ASP A 103 9.89 12.67 26.62
N ILE A 104 9.73 13.92 26.16
CA ILE A 104 10.84 14.71 25.63
C ILE A 104 11.87 14.99 26.72
N GLU A 105 11.45 15.38 27.92
CA GLU A 105 12.36 15.58 29.06
C GLU A 105 13.13 14.30 29.40
N PHE A 106 12.44 13.16 29.42
CA PHE A 106 13.05 11.85 29.64
C PHE A 106 14.13 11.54 28.59
N PHE A 107 13.83 11.68 27.30
CA PHE A 107 14.80 11.40 26.24
C PHE A 107 15.97 12.39 26.21
N SER A 108 15.72 13.67 26.52
CA SER A 108 16.77 14.68 26.63
C SER A 108 17.74 14.39 27.78
N SER A 109 17.29 13.72 28.85
CA SER A 109 18.13 13.29 29.97
C SER A 109 18.90 11.99 29.70
N LEU A 110 18.58 11.25 28.63
CA LEU A 110 19.08 9.90 28.40
C LEU A 110 20.50 9.92 27.80
N MET A 111 21.48 9.47 28.57
CA MET A 111 22.89 9.41 28.13
C MET A 111 23.21 8.17 27.27
N ASP A 112 22.43 7.09 27.44
CA ASP A 112 22.61 5.85 26.69
C ASP A 112 22.28 6.05 25.21
N LYS A 113 22.95 5.26 24.35
CA LYS A 113 22.57 5.16 22.94
C LYS A 113 21.15 4.64 22.84
N HIS A 114 20.25 5.44 22.28
CA HIS A 114 18.86 5.06 22.11
C HIS A 114 18.37 5.35 20.69
N VAL A 115 17.31 4.65 20.31
CA VAL A 115 16.57 4.83 19.05
C VAL A 115 15.09 4.91 19.38
N ILE A 116 14.42 5.91 18.78
CA ILE A 116 12.97 6.07 18.88
C ILE A 116 12.35 5.61 17.56
N ILE A 117 11.42 4.67 17.63
CA ILE A 117 10.66 4.14 16.51
C ILE A 117 9.29 4.81 16.51
N ILE A 118 8.97 5.50 15.43
CA ILE A 118 7.71 6.24 15.25
C ILE A 118 7.00 5.65 14.06
N GLU A 119 5.90 4.94 14.31
CA GLU A 119 5.06 4.43 13.23
C GLU A 119 4.16 5.52 12.64
N GLU A 120 3.89 5.45 11.34
CA GLU A 120 3.00 6.36 10.61
C GLU A 120 3.38 7.85 10.71
N ILE A 121 4.39 8.25 9.93
CA ILE A 121 4.91 9.62 9.88
C ILE A 121 3.85 10.72 9.80
N ILE A 122 2.80 10.51 8.99
CA ILE A 122 1.77 11.53 8.74
C ILE A 122 0.89 11.73 9.96
N ALA A 123 0.61 10.66 10.71
CA ALA A 123 -0.22 10.73 11.90
C ALA A 123 0.51 11.37 13.08
N ASN A 124 1.85 11.38 13.05
CA ASN A 124 2.70 11.79 14.16
C ASN A 124 3.69 12.91 13.78
N GLU A 125 3.35 13.71 12.76
CA GLU A 125 4.18 14.82 12.28
C GLU A 125 4.49 15.84 13.38
N ASP A 126 3.50 16.17 14.20
CA ASP A 126 3.60 17.07 15.35
C ASP A 126 4.65 16.60 16.35
N ILE A 127 4.61 15.32 16.72
CA ILE A 127 5.54 14.71 17.68
C ILE A 127 6.95 14.65 17.11
N ILE A 128 7.10 14.26 15.84
CA ILE A 128 8.40 14.18 15.18
C ILE A 128 9.09 15.54 15.20
N ASN A 129 8.35 16.62 14.90
CA ASN A 129 8.90 17.98 14.93
C ASN A 129 9.31 18.40 16.35
N ALA A 130 8.53 18.06 17.37
CA ALA A 130 8.87 18.33 18.76
C ALA A 130 10.14 17.58 19.22
N ILE A 131 10.20 16.27 18.96
CA ILE A 131 11.36 15.42 19.30
C ILE A 131 12.63 15.92 18.63
N ARG A 132 12.57 16.26 17.33
CA ARG A 132 13.73 16.75 16.57
C ARG A 132 14.28 18.07 17.07
N SER A 133 13.42 18.97 17.56
CA SER A 133 13.83 20.30 18.00
C SER A 133 14.43 20.30 19.41
N GLN A 134 14.12 19.29 20.23
CA GLN A 134 14.44 19.30 21.66
C GLN A 134 15.44 18.21 22.09
N ILE A 135 15.59 17.13 21.32
CA ILE A 135 16.47 16.00 21.67
C ILE A 135 17.76 16.04 20.84
N THR A 136 18.91 16.05 21.53
CA THR A 136 20.23 15.94 20.90
C THR A 136 20.64 14.49 20.67
N ASN A 137 21.51 14.21 19.70
CA ASN A 137 21.97 12.85 19.34
C ASN A 137 20.86 11.87 18.94
N LEU A 138 19.73 12.42 18.48
CA LEU A 138 18.51 11.70 18.15
C LEU A 138 18.73 10.65 17.07
N ARG A 139 18.21 9.44 17.28
CA ARG A 139 18.15 8.40 16.26
C ARG A 139 16.73 7.95 16.10
N MET A 140 16.24 7.94 14.87
CA MET A 140 14.84 7.61 14.60
C MET A 140 14.68 6.58 13.51
N VAL A 141 13.74 5.67 13.73
CA VAL A 141 13.11 4.87 12.68
C VAL A 141 11.71 5.40 12.50
N ILE A 142 11.37 5.87 11.31
CA ILE A 142 10.05 6.37 11.00
C ILE A 142 9.41 5.47 9.94
N THR A 143 8.16 5.08 10.13
CA THR A 143 7.47 4.22 9.17
C THR A 143 6.32 4.94 8.46
N THR A 144 5.99 4.50 7.25
CA THR A 144 4.86 5.04 6.46
C THR A 144 4.41 4.05 5.40
N ARG A 145 3.23 4.26 4.80
CA ARG A 145 2.79 3.49 3.63
C ARG A 145 3.56 3.90 2.38
N THR A 146 3.83 2.95 1.48
CA THR A 146 4.45 3.25 0.18
C THR A 146 3.62 4.27 -0.62
N SER A 147 2.29 4.15 -0.61
CA SER A 147 1.39 5.14 -1.25
C SER A 147 1.50 6.53 -0.62
N ALA A 148 1.50 6.61 0.71
CA ALA A 148 1.65 7.84 1.46
C ALA A 148 3.03 8.48 1.25
N PHE A 149 4.08 7.66 1.20
CA PHE A 149 5.44 8.06 0.91
C PHE A 149 5.59 8.59 -0.53
N ASP A 150 5.01 7.90 -1.52
CA ASP A 150 5.01 8.33 -2.91
C ASP A 150 4.30 9.68 -3.08
N LEU A 151 3.16 9.86 -2.41
CA LEU A 151 2.36 11.09 -2.42
C LEU A 151 3.09 12.23 -1.73
N LYS A 152 3.50 12.01 -0.48
CA LYS A 152 4.01 13.05 0.41
C LYS A 152 5.52 13.05 0.56
N SER A 153 6.29 12.41 -0.32
CA SER A 153 7.78 12.43 -0.23
C SER A 153 8.33 13.86 -0.14
N THR A 154 7.61 14.78 -0.77
CA THR A 154 7.58 16.21 -0.51
C THR A 154 7.64 16.65 0.96
N ASP A 155 6.49 16.55 1.61
CA ASP A 155 6.25 16.97 2.98
C ASP A 155 7.04 16.11 3.99
N ILE A 156 7.27 14.84 3.68
CA ILE A 156 8.13 13.96 4.50
C ILE A 156 9.55 14.51 4.61
N ARG A 157 10.06 15.20 3.57
CA ARG A 157 11.35 15.90 3.62
C ARG A 157 11.32 17.23 4.37
N THR A 158 10.14 17.81 4.62
CA THR A 158 10.04 18.93 5.58
C THR A 158 10.06 18.42 7.01
N ILE A 159 9.58 17.19 7.23
CA ILE A 159 9.55 16.52 8.53
C ILE A 159 10.89 15.86 8.87
N VAL A 160 11.66 15.41 7.86
CA VAL A 160 12.89 14.63 8.03
C VAL A 160 14.00 15.15 7.10
N ASP A 161 15.24 15.21 7.59
CA ASP A 161 16.39 15.70 6.82
C ASP A 161 16.63 14.89 5.53
N GLU A 162 17.20 15.56 4.52
CA GLU A 162 17.55 14.92 3.24
C GLU A 162 18.59 13.79 3.38
N SER A 163 19.34 13.79 4.49
CA SER A 163 20.30 12.75 4.84
C SER A 163 19.65 11.45 5.33
N ALA A 164 18.33 11.44 5.56
CA ALA A 164 17.65 10.25 6.04
C ALA A 164 17.70 9.12 5.02
N ALA A 165 18.13 7.94 5.48
CA ALA A 165 18.16 6.76 4.65
C ALA A 165 16.73 6.24 4.45
N VAL A 166 16.40 5.81 3.23
CA VAL A 166 15.05 5.34 2.88
C VAL A 166 15.11 3.89 2.44
N TYR A 167 14.25 3.06 3.01
CA TYR A 167 14.14 1.64 2.68
C TYR A 167 12.69 1.28 2.30
N SER A 168 12.54 0.64 1.14
CA SER A 168 11.29 -0.02 0.73
C SER A 168 11.34 -1.48 1.18
N VAL A 169 10.31 -1.92 1.91
CA VAL A 169 10.21 -3.30 2.41
C VAL A 169 9.17 -4.13 1.63
N ASP A 170 8.78 -3.65 0.45
CA ASP A 170 7.74 -4.31 -0.35
C ASP A 170 8.22 -5.61 -1.00
N LYS A 171 9.47 -5.64 -1.45
CA LYS A 171 10.02 -6.79 -2.20
C LYS A 171 10.94 -7.64 -1.34
N LEU A 172 10.79 -8.95 -1.42
CA LEU A 172 11.74 -9.95 -0.92
C LEU A 172 12.99 -9.94 -1.80
N LYS A 173 14.16 -9.77 -1.19
CA LYS A 173 15.45 -9.97 -1.84
C LYS A 173 15.77 -11.47 -1.94
N PRO A 174 16.74 -11.89 -2.78
CA PRO A 174 17.09 -13.30 -2.93
C PRO A 174 17.36 -14.04 -1.60
N ALA A 175 18.05 -13.39 -0.66
CA ALA A 175 18.29 -13.96 0.68
C ALA A 175 16.99 -14.09 1.51
N ASP A 176 16.09 -13.12 1.39
CA ASP A 176 14.79 -13.16 2.08
C ASP A 176 13.90 -14.28 1.50
N ILE A 177 13.99 -14.51 0.18
CA ILE A 177 13.28 -15.60 -0.51
C ILE A 177 13.75 -16.94 0.03
N ASP A 178 15.05 -17.14 0.21
CA ASP A 178 15.60 -18.36 0.79
C ASP A 178 15.14 -18.58 2.23
N SER A 179 15.10 -17.52 3.04
CA SER A 179 14.55 -17.56 4.40
C SER A 179 13.06 -17.95 4.38
N ALA A 180 12.28 -17.37 3.46
CA ALA A 180 10.87 -17.70 3.30
C ALA A 180 10.65 -19.15 2.89
N ILE A 181 11.42 -19.66 1.92
CA ILE A 181 11.35 -21.06 1.50
C ILE A 181 11.67 -21.98 2.68
N SER A 182 12.70 -21.66 3.47
CA SER A 182 13.06 -22.45 4.65
C SER A 182 11.88 -22.57 5.63
N ILE A 183 11.22 -21.46 5.96
CA ILE A 183 10.05 -21.46 6.86
C ILE A 183 8.90 -22.29 6.28
N LEU A 184 8.63 -22.11 4.98
CA LEU A 184 7.53 -22.81 4.31
C LEU A 184 7.79 -24.32 4.15
N ASP A 185 9.05 -24.72 3.99
CA ASP A 185 9.46 -26.12 3.93
C ASP A 185 9.19 -26.85 5.24
N HIS A 186 9.53 -26.22 6.38
CA HIS A 186 9.29 -26.82 7.69
C HIS A 186 7.80 -27.02 7.98
N GLY A 187 6.93 -26.13 7.50
CA GLY A 187 5.48 -26.26 7.70
C GLY A 187 4.75 -27.05 6.61
N GLY A 188 5.45 -27.61 5.63
CA GLY A 188 4.83 -28.44 4.58
C GLY A 188 3.92 -27.67 3.61
N TYR A 189 4.05 -26.35 3.52
CA TYR A 189 3.08 -25.52 2.80
C TYR A 189 3.15 -25.61 1.26
N TRP A 190 4.19 -26.24 0.71
CA TRP A 190 4.34 -26.43 -0.75
C TRP A 190 3.52 -27.60 -1.31
N GLY A 191 3.05 -28.51 -0.46
CA GLY A 191 2.55 -29.82 -0.87
C GLY A 191 1.37 -29.82 -1.84
N LYS A 192 0.66 -28.69 -1.98
CA LYS A 192 -0.51 -28.53 -2.87
C LYS A 192 -0.24 -27.69 -4.11
N LEU A 193 0.97 -27.17 -4.29
CA LEU A 193 1.34 -26.40 -5.48
C LEU A 193 1.89 -27.33 -6.55
N ASP A 194 1.05 -27.59 -7.56
CA ASP A 194 1.43 -28.44 -8.70
C ASP A 194 2.70 -27.93 -9.39
N GLY A 195 3.64 -28.84 -9.60
CA GLY A 195 4.91 -28.53 -10.26
C GLY A 195 5.95 -27.79 -9.39
N VAL A 196 5.65 -27.46 -8.14
CA VAL A 196 6.60 -26.78 -7.23
C VAL A 196 7.27 -27.79 -6.30
N ARG A 197 8.36 -28.40 -6.76
CA ARG A 197 9.05 -29.48 -6.00
C ARG A 197 10.48 -29.13 -5.63
N SER A 198 11.25 -28.60 -6.58
CA SER A 198 12.65 -28.26 -6.34
C SER A 198 12.80 -26.86 -5.73
N LEU A 199 13.97 -26.57 -5.14
CA LEU A 199 14.31 -25.23 -4.67
C LEU A 199 14.20 -24.19 -5.80
N ARG A 200 14.54 -24.59 -7.05
CA ARG A 200 14.42 -23.73 -8.22
C ARG A 200 12.97 -23.39 -8.53
N ASP A 201 12.06 -24.36 -8.45
CA ASP A 201 10.64 -24.14 -8.70
C ASP A 201 10.02 -23.23 -7.63
N LYS A 202 10.39 -23.44 -6.36
CA LYS A 202 9.96 -22.61 -5.22
C LYS A 202 10.40 -21.16 -5.39
N ARG A 203 11.66 -20.92 -5.75
CA ARG A 203 12.16 -19.57 -6.05
C ARG A 203 11.41 -18.95 -7.23
N ALA A 204 11.25 -19.70 -8.33
CA ALA A 204 10.56 -19.21 -9.52
C ALA A 204 9.09 -18.87 -9.23
N PHE A 205 8.40 -19.66 -8.41
CA PHE A 205 7.04 -19.39 -7.96
C PHE A 205 6.97 -18.06 -7.20
N ILE A 206 7.86 -17.84 -6.23
CA ILE A 206 7.90 -16.59 -5.46
C ILE A 206 8.18 -15.38 -6.38
N GLU A 207 9.15 -15.51 -7.29
CA GLU A 207 9.57 -14.42 -8.16
C GLU A 207 8.53 -14.04 -9.22
N LYS A 208 7.88 -15.05 -9.82
CA LYS A 208 6.98 -14.85 -10.97
C LYS A 208 5.51 -14.76 -10.58
N ASN A 209 5.06 -15.62 -9.67
CA ASN A 209 3.65 -15.73 -9.29
C ASN A 209 3.31 -14.82 -8.10
N CYS A 210 4.24 -14.64 -7.16
CA CYS A 210 4.01 -13.87 -5.94
C CYS A 210 4.65 -12.47 -5.95
N LYS A 211 5.13 -11.97 -7.10
CA LYS A 211 5.68 -10.60 -7.25
C LYS A 211 6.65 -10.22 -6.11
N PRO A 212 7.68 -11.04 -5.89
CA PRO A 212 8.30 -11.33 -4.58
C PRO A 212 7.82 -10.45 -3.41
N GLU A 213 6.57 -10.58 -2.98
CA GLU A 213 5.96 -9.85 -1.86
C GLU A 213 5.51 -10.85 -0.78
N ILE A 214 5.61 -10.48 0.51
CA ILE A 214 5.13 -11.35 1.60
C ILE A 214 3.62 -11.54 1.51
N SER A 215 2.86 -10.47 1.25
CA SER A 215 1.40 -10.55 1.13
C SER A 215 0.99 -11.53 0.02
N SER A 216 1.58 -11.38 -1.16
CA SER A 216 1.32 -12.25 -2.32
C SER A 216 1.82 -13.68 -2.11
N LEU A 217 2.94 -13.88 -1.41
CA LEU A 217 3.43 -15.22 -1.04
C LEU A 217 2.46 -15.91 -0.08
N LEU A 218 2.07 -15.21 0.98
CA LEU A 218 1.09 -15.72 1.94
C LEU A 218 -0.23 -16.01 1.24
N LEU A 219 -0.78 -15.15 0.37
CA LEU A 219 -1.99 -15.48 -0.41
C LEU A 219 -1.80 -16.72 -1.31
N GLY A 220 -0.62 -16.87 -1.92
CA GLY A 220 -0.32 -18.00 -2.79
C GLY A 220 -0.18 -19.33 -2.06
N VAL A 221 0.18 -19.31 -0.77
CA VAL A 221 0.55 -20.48 0.02
C VAL A 221 -0.46 -20.80 1.14
N VAL A 222 -1.01 -19.77 1.80
CA VAL A 222 -2.07 -19.85 2.83
C VAL A 222 -3.43 -20.23 2.22
N SER A 223 -3.55 -20.21 0.89
CA SER A 223 -4.67 -20.79 0.13
C SER A 223 -4.84 -22.31 0.27
N SER A 224 -4.17 -22.93 1.24
CA SER A 224 -4.33 -24.34 1.58
C SER A 224 -5.82 -24.71 1.73
N GLU A 225 -6.24 -25.73 0.99
CA GLU A 225 -7.61 -26.27 0.94
C GLU A 225 -8.24 -26.50 2.32
N TYR A 226 -7.43 -26.80 3.35
CA TYR A 226 -7.89 -27.01 4.72
C TYR A 226 -8.45 -25.74 5.36
N LEU A 227 -7.82 -24.60 5.11
CA LEU A 227 -8.31 -23.31 5.56
C LEU A 227 -9.53 -22.89 4.73
N ASP A 228 -9.50 -23.13 3.42
CA ASP A 228 -10.61 -22.79 2.53
C ASP A 228 -11.88 -23.56 2.89
N GLU A 229 -11.80 -24.88 3.13
CA GLU A 229 -12.96 -25.68 3.54
C GLU A 229 -13.48 -25.25 4.91
N ARG A 230 -12.61 -25.02 5.89
CA ARG A 230 -13.02 -24.57 7.24
C ARG A 230 -13.61 -23.16 7.24
N LEU A 231 -12.98 -22.22 6.54
CA LEU A 231 -13.52 -20.88 6.34
C LEU A 231 -14.86 -20.96 5.61
N ARG A 232 -14.95 -21.71 4.51
CA ARG A 232 -16.22 -21.95 3.82
C ARG A 232 -17.26 -22.56 4.75
N VAL A 233 -16.93 -23.50 5.62
CA VAL A 233 -17.91 -24.06 6.58
C VAL A 233 -18.35 -23.01 7.60
N ALA A 234 -17.42 -22.23 8.17
CA ALA A 234 -17.75 -21.17 9.11
C ALA A 234 -18.63 -20.06 8.48
N PHE A 235 -18.32 -19.71 7.22
CA PHE A 235 -19.00 -18.67 6.46
C PHE A 235 -20.19 -19.18 5.62
N SER A 236 -20.39 -20.49 5.45
CA SER A 236 -21.54 -21.08 4.71
C SER A 236 -22.69 -21.52 5.60
N LYS A 237 -22.42 -21.77 6.90
CA LYS A 237 -23.43 -22.13 7.91
C LYS A 237 -24.50 -21.05 8.16
N HIS A 238 -24.38 -19.87 7.55
CA HIS A 238 -25.26 -18.72 7.73
C HIS A 238 -26.09 -18.38 6.47
N SER A 239 -26.19 -19.31 5.52
CA SER A 239 -27.08 -19.19 4.37
C SER A 239 -28.56 -19.20 4.81
N TYR A 240 -29.22 -18.03 4.73
CA TYR A 240 -30.46 -17.77 4.00
C TYR A 240 -31.18 -16.46 4.40
N GLN A 241 -30.67 -15.72 5.39
CA GLN A 241 -31.00 -14.30 5.62
C GLN A 241 -29.72 -13.62 6.08
N LEU A 242 -29.34 -12.49 5.45
CA LEU A 242 -28.17 -11.70 5.83
C LEU A 242 -28.25 -11.35 7.31
N SER A 243 -27.57 -12.12 8.16
CA SER A 243 -27.54 -11.81 9.58
C SER A 243 -26.74 -10.51 9.74
N SER A 244 -27.15 -9.65 10.66
CA SER A 244 -26.35 -8.48 11.04
C SER A 244 -24.90 -8.85 11.37
N ALA A 245 -24.66 -10.10 11.77
CA ALA A 245 -23.34 -10.70 12.03
C ALA A 245 -22.48 -10.82 10.78
N GLU A 246 -22.99 -11.40 9.70
CA GLU A 246 -22.21 -11.57 8.47
C GLU A 246 -21.83 -10.22 7.87
N ARG A 247 -22.77 -9.27 7.83
CA ARG A 247 -22.50 -7.90 7.37
C ARG A 247 -21.44 -7.22 8.24
N GLY A 248 -21.53 -7.42 9.56
CA GLY A 248 -20.52 -7.01 10.52
C GLY A 248 -19.14 -7.60 10.20
N ILE A 249 -19.04 -8.90 9.99
CA ILE A 249 -17.75 -9.54 9.68
C ILE A 249 -17.17 -8.98 8.37
N VAL A 250 -17.98 -8.87 7.32
CA VAL A 250 -17.54 -8.34 6.02
C VAL A 250 -17.02 -6.91 6.15
N LEU A 251 -17.74 -6.03 6.86
CA LEU A 251 -17.27 -4.66 7.07
C LEU A 251 -15.97 -4.63 7.88
N ALA A 252 -15.81 -5.49 8.90
CA ALA A 252 -14.60 -5.54 9.71
C ALA A 252 -13.37 -5.92 8.87
N LEU A 253 -13.53 -6.89 7.96
CA LEU A 253 -12.49 -7.30 7.00
C LEU A 253 -12.16 -6.15 6.04
N CYS A 254 -13.18 -5.47 5.50
CA CYS A 254 -13.00 -4.33 4.60
C CYS A 254 -12.26 -3.17 5.30
N LEU A 255 -12.67 -2.81 6.52
CA LEU A 255 -12.04 -1.76 7.31
C LEU A 255 -10.61 -2.13 7.71
N ASN A 256 -10.33 -3.41 7.98
CA ASN A 256 -8.97 -3.88 8.19
C ASN A 256 -8.10 -3.68 6.95
N MET A 257 -8.60 -4.02 5.76
CA MET A 257 -7.89 -3.82 4.49
C MET A 257 -7.56 -2.36 4.17
N VAL A 258 -8.36 -1.42 4.69
CA VAL A 258 -8.13 0.01 4.55
C VAL A 258 -7.58 0.67 5.82
N GLU A 259 -7.17 -0.12 6.81
CA GLU A 259 -6.53 0.32 8.05
C GLU A 259 -7.36 1.36 8.81
N ILE A 260 -8.66 1.10 8.89
CA ILE A 260 -9.56 1.83 9.78
C ILE A 260 -9.86 0.89 10.93
N VAL A 261 -9.55 1.33 12.15
CA VAL A 261 -9.97 0.65 13.38
C VAL A 261 -11.19 1.39 13.93
N PRO A 262 -12.40 0.94 13.62
CA PRO A 262 -13.62 1.60 14.10
C PRO A 262 -13.83 1.32 15.59
N THR A 263 -14.43 2.27 16.30
CA THR A 263 -15.05 1.98 17.61
C THR A 263 -16.32 1.15 17.41
N PHE A 264 -16.78 0.40 18.41
CA PHE A 264 -18.07 -0.34 18.31
C PHE A 264 -19.25 0.55 17.92
N GLU A 265 -19.31 1.76 18.49
CA GLU A 265 -20.32 2.78 18.15
C GLU A 265 -20.24 3.12 16.66
N PHE A 266 -19.06 3.51 16.17
CA PHE A 266 -18.87 3.91 14.79
C PHE A 266 -19.13 2.75 13.82
N PHE A 267 -18.75 1.54 14.20
CA PHE A 267 -19.05 0.33 13.46
C PHE A 267 -20.58 0.13 13.33
N SER A 268 -21.28 0.18 14.46
CA SER A 268 -22.74 -0.01 14.52
C SER A 268 -23.46 1.03 13.69
N GLU A 269 -22.99 2.28 13.73
CA GLU A 269 -23.51 3.34 12.89
C GLU A 269 -23.37 3.04 11.40
N LEU A 270 -22.21 2.52 10.94
CA LEU A 270 -21.93 2.32 9.51
C LEU A 270 -22.83 1.27 8.84
N LEU A 271 -23.33 0.30 9.60
CA LEU A 271 -24.22 -0.76 9.11
C LEU A 271 -25.66 -0.61 9.57
N ASP A 272 -25.95 0.37 10.43
CA ASP A 272 -27.24 0.48 11.13
C ASP A 272 -27.64 -0.83 11.83
N VAL A 273 -26.66 -1.48 12.49
CA VAL A 273 -26.87 -2.72 13.25
C VAL A 273 -26.30 -2.57 14.65
N ASP A 274 -26.99 -3.13 15.64
CA ASP A 274 -26.42 -3.27 16.98
C ASP A 274 -25.36 -4.38 16.96
N LEU A 275 -24.08 -4.00 16.92
CA LEU A 275 -23.02 -4.99 16.98
C LEU A 275 -22.92 -5.68 18.33
N PHE A 276 -23.34 -5.06 19.43
CA PHE A 276 -23.20 -5.69 20.75
C PHE A 276 -24.06 -6.95 20.91
N SER A 277 -25.28 -6.95 20.37
CA SER A 277 -26.10 -8.17 20.28
C SER A 277 -25.55 -9.20 19.30
N THR A 278 -24.82 -8.73 18.29
CA THR A 278 -24.25 -9.52 17.18
C THR A 278 -22.89 -10.15 17.52
N ILE A 279 -22.12 -9.54 18.42
CA ILE A 279 -20.81 -10.02 18.91
C ILE A 279 -20.90 -11.39 19.57
N ARG A 280 -22.07 -11.78 20.09
CA ARG A 280 -22.30 -13.16 20.59
C ARG A 280 -22.15 -14.23 19.50
N THR A 281 -22.26 -13.86 18.21
CA THR A 281 -21.93 -14.75 17.08
C THR A 281 -20.42 -14.80 16.82
N PHE A 282 -19.67 -13.77 17.23
CA PHE A 282 -18.20 -13.76 17.23
C PHE A 282 -17.60 -14.54 18.41
N ASP A 283 -18.42 -14.94 19.41
CA ASP A 283 -18.05 -15.92 20.44
C ASP A 283 -17.99 -17.37 19.90
N ASP A 284 -18.33 -17.59 18.61
CA ASP A 284 -17.93 -18.81 17.92
C ASP A 284 -16.40 -18.90 17.97
N HIS A 285 -15.90 -19.99 18.54
CA HIS A 285 -14.47 -20.23 18.76
C HIS A 285 -13.64 -19.94 17.50
N PHE A 286 -14.18 -20.23 16.32
CA PHE A 286 -13.51 -20.01 15.04
C PHE A 286 -13.46 -18.53 14.61
N VAL A 287 -14.49 -17.72 14.85
CA VAL A 287 -14.48 -16.29 14.49
C VAL A 287 -13.50 -15.54 15.39
N SER A 288 -13.41 -15.90 16.67
CA SER A 288 -12.43 -15.34 17.61
C SER A 288 -10.96 -15.62 17.25
N GLU A 289 -10.69 -16.62 16.40
CA GLU A 289 -9.34 -16.92 15.91
C GLU A 289 -8.85 -15.89 14.88
N PHE A 290 -9.74 -15.30 14.08
CA PHE A 290 -9.40 -14.36 13.00
C PHE A 290 -9.66 -12.91 13.37
N PHE A 291 -10.56 -12.68 14.33
CA PHE A 291 -10.89 -11.36 14.84
C PHE A 291 -10.41 -11.20 16.28
N ALA A 292 -9.84 -10.05 16.58
CA ALA A 292 -9.59 -9.62 17.94
C ALA A 292 -10.68 -8.64 18.34
N ILE A 293 -11.22 -8.85 19.53
CA ILE A 293 -12.16 -7.96 20.19
C ILE A 293 -11.41 -7.39 21.39
N ASN A 294 -11.36 -6.06 21.49
CA ASN A 294 -10.88 -5.38 22.70
C ASN A 294 -11.95 -4.39 23.18
N ASP A 295 -11.65 -3.64 24.24
CA ASP A 295 -12.59 -2.67 24.82
C ASP A 295 -13.04 -1.58 23.83
N VAL A 296 -12.31 -1.38 22.72
CA VAL A 296 -12.52 -0.29 21.76
C VAL A 296 -13.25 -0.76 20.50
N GLY A 297 -13.05 -1.99 20.03
CA GLY A 297 -13.71 -2.49 18.81
C GLY A 297 -13.35 -3.91 18.38
N ILE A 298 -13.78 -4.26 17.16
CA ILE A 298 -13.49 -5.53 16.47
C ILE A 298 -12.53 -5.26 15.33
N PHE A 299 -11.48 -6.07 15.21
CA PHE A 299 -10.53 -5.97 14.10
C PHE A 299 -10.02 -7.33 13.67
N ALA A 300 -9.89 -7.53 12.36
CA ALA A 300 -9.22 -8.72 11.83
C ALA A 300 -7.72 -8.68 12.19
N ARG A 301 -7.17 -9.83 12.58
CA ARG A 301 -5.76 -9.95 13.00
C ARG A 301 -4.79 -9.86 11.82
N SER A 302 -5.21 -10.35 10.66
CA SER A 302 -4.37 -10.43 9.46
C SER A 302 -5.00 -9.69 8.27
N PRO A 303 -4.35 -8.60 7.81
CA PRO A 303 -4.52 -7.98 6.50
C PRO A 303 -4.67 -8.95 5.32
N VAL A 304 -3.76 -9.92 5.26
CA VAL A 304 -3.65 -10.87 4.16
C VAL A 304 -4.78 -11.87 4.22
N MET A 305 -5.13 -12.32 5.42
CA MET A 305 -6.29 -13.18 5.63
C MET A 305 -7.58 -12.45 5.27
N SER A 306 -7.68 -11.17 5.60
CA SER A 306 -8.85 -10.36 5.27
C SER A 306 -9.08 -10.31 3.76
N GLU A 307 -8.01 -10.06 3.01
CA GLU A 307 -8.05 -10.12 1.54
C GLU A 307 -8.41 -11.51 1.04
N TYR A 308 -7.85 -12.57 1.62
CA TYR A 308 -8.17 -13.94 1.23
C TYR A 308 -9.64 -14.29 1.45
N ILE A 309 -10.19 -14.02 2.64
CA ILE A 309 -11.58 -14.32 3.00
C ILE A 309 -12.52 -13.52 2.11
N LEU A 310 -12.29 -12.22 1.99
CA LEU A 310 -13.09 -11.38 1.11
C LEU A 310 -13.01 -11.94 -0.31
N ARG A 311 -11.83 -12.13 -0.88
CA ARG A 311 -11.70 -12.55 -2.29
C ARG A 311 -12.23 -13.95 -2.57
N ASN A 312 -12.05 -14.93 -1.69
CA ASN A 312 -12.28 -16.35 -2.05
C ASN A 312 -13.50 -17.00 -1.39
N VAL A 313 -13.95 -16.45 -0.25
CA VAL A 313 -15.01 -17.05 0.58
C VAL A 313 -16.31 -16.28 0.45
N ILE A 314 -16.26 -14.95 0.54
CA ILE A 314 -17.45 -14.09 0.49
C ILE A 314 -17.85 -13.81 -0.98
N SER A 315 -19.15 -13.76 -1.26
CA SER A 315 -19.67 -13.41 -2.59
C SER A 315 -19.43 -11.93 -2.92
N ASP A 316 -19.17 -11.62 -4.20
CA ASP A 316 -18.93 -10.24 -4.64
C ASP A 316 -20.16 -9.35 -4.36
N ASP A 317 -21.38 -9.87 -4.53
CA ASP A 317 -22.63 -9.13 -4.24
C ASP A 317 -22.68 -8.66 -2.78
N LEU A 318 -22.40 -9.55 -1.82
CA LEU A 318 -22.44 -9.22 -0.39
C LEU A 318 -21.40 -8.15 -0.03
N LYS A 319 -20.18 -8.26 -0.56
CA LYS A 319 -19.13 -7.27 -0.31
C LYS A 319 -19.52 -5.89 -0.84
N ILE A 320 -20.03 -5.86 -2.08
CA ILE A 320 -20.46 -4.63 -2.74
C ILE A 320 -21.57 -3.98 -1.92
N ASP A 321 -22.59 -4.74 -1.51
CA ASP A 321 -23.72 -4.24 -0.72
C ASP A 321 -23.26 -3.63 0.62
N VAL A 322 -22.41 -4.35 1.37
CA VAL A 322 -21.90 -3.88 2.66
C VAL A 322 -21.03 -2.63 2.51
N VAL A 323 -20.17 -2.57 1.50
CA VAL A 323 -19.33 -1.39 1.24
C VAL A 323 -20.19 -0.19 0.83
N LEU A 324 -21.18 -0.38 -0.04
CA LEU A 324 -22.07 0.68 -0.49
C LEU A 324 -22.91 1.25 0.65
N GLU A 325 -23.38 0.41 1.57
CA GLU A 325 -24.09 0.86 2.76
C GLU A 325 -23.20 1.72 3.67
N ALA A 326 -21.98 1.28 3.97
CA ALA A 326 -21.03 2.05 4.77
C ALA A 326 -20.70 3.39 4.10
N ILE A 327 -20.57 3.41 2.77
CA ILE A 327 -20.39 4.61 1.96
C ILE A 327 -21.64 5.52 2.05
N ARG A 328 -22.85 4.98 1.96
CA ARG A 328 -24.11 5.74 2.11
C ARG A 328 -24.18 6.45 3.46
N VAL A 329 -24.05 5.71 4.56
CA VAL A 329 -24.12 6.29 5.91
C VAL A 329 -23.03 7.33 6.12
N SER A 330 -21.80 7.04 5.70
CA SER A 330 -20.71 7.97 5.86
C SER A 330 -20.83 9.20 4.95
N SER A 331 -21.52 9.10 3.81
CA SER A 331 -21.85 10.23 2.93
C SER A 331 -22.82 11.20 3.61
N GLU A 332 -23.91 10.69 4.17
CA GLU A 332 -24.92 11.48 4.90
C GLU A 332 -24.29 12.25 6.08
N LYS A 333 -23.33 11.61 6.76
CA LYS A 333 -22.62 12.17 7.91
C LYS A 333 -21.26 12.81 7.56
N HIS A 334 -20.92 12.96 6.27
CA HIS A 334 -19.58 13.38 5.81
C HIS A 334 -19.09 14.72 6.38
N LYS A 335 -20.03 15.65 6.63
CA LYS A 335 -19.72 16.97 7.23
C LYS A 335 -19.48 16.91 8.74
N ARG A 336 -20.00 15.89 9.44
CA ARG A 336 -20.01 15.80 10.91
C ARG A 336 -18.63 15.52 11.50
N ALA A 337 -17.85 14.61 10.90
CA ALA A 337 -16.56 14.21 11.45
C ALA A 337 -15.57 13.71 10.38
N LYS A 338 -14.27 13.80 10.69
CA LYS A 338 -13.18 13.31 9.83
C LYS A 338 -13.29 11.80 9.55
N ARG A 339 -13.73 11.00 10.54
CA ARG A 339 -13.89 9.54 10.44
C ARG A 339 -14.77 9.10 9.25
N TYR A 340 -15.87 9.80 8.99
CA TYR A 340 -16.76 9.50 7.86
C TYR A 340 -16.13 9.83 6.51
N ARG A 341 -15.34 10.91 6.43
CA ARG A 341 -14.61 11.28 5.21
C ARG A 341 -13.52 10.27 4.89
N GLU A 342 -12.86 9.75 5.92
CA GLU A 342 -11.82 8.74 5.78
C GLU A 342 -12.38 7.41 5.26
N VAL A 343 -13.50 6.93 5.84
CA VAL A 343 -14.21 5.73 5.34
C VAL A 343 -14.57 5.89 3.86
N ASN A 344 -15.25 6.99 3.51
CA ASN A 344 -15.61 7.27 2.12
C ASN A 344 -14.40 7.33 1.18
N SER A 345 -13.37 8.07 1.58
CA SER A 345 -12.19 8.27 0.73
C SER A 345 -11.40 6.98 0.51
N LYS A 346 -11.38 6.06 1.48
CA LYS A 346 -10.64 4.79 1.41
C LYS A 346 -11.44 3.66 0.76
N LEU A 347 -12.71 3.47 1.14
CA LEU A 347 -13.56 2.42 0.58
C LEU A 347 -13.96 2.66 -0.88
N MET A 348 -13.96 3.92 -1.35
CA MET A 348 -14.26 4.27 -2.74
C MET A 348 -13.05 4.11 -3.69
N GLN A 349 -11.86 3.77 -3.18
CA GLN A 349 -10.67 3.69 -4.03
C GLN A 349 -10.72 2.49 -4.97
N PHE A 350 -10.35 2.71 -6.22
CA PHE A 350 -10.24 1.63 -7.22
C PHE A 350 -9.32 0.51 -6.74
N SER A 351 -8.18 0.86 -6.14
CA SER A 351 -7.23 -0.14 -5.62
C SER A 351 -7.79 -1.01 -4.50
N PHE A 352 -8.78 -0.53 -3.74
CA PHE A 352 -9.47 -1.33 -2.74
C PHE A 352 -10.53 -2.23 -3.40
N ILE A 353 -11.41 -1.64 -4.21
CA ILE A 353 -12.50 -2.38 -4.89
C ILE A 353 -11.93 -3.48 -5.79
N GLU A 354 -10.89 -3.18 -6.57
CA GLU A 354 -10.22 -4.16 -7.39
C GLU A 354 -9.73 -5.36 -6.57
N ARG A 355 -9.16 -5.15 -5.37
CA ARG A 355 -8.60 -6.23 -4.55
C ARG A 355 -9.67 -7.17 -3.96
N ILE A 356 -10.85 -6.65 -3.61
CA ILE A 356 -11.89 -7.45 -2.96
C ILE A 356 -12.79 -8.20 -3.96
N VAL A 357 -12.90 -7.70 -5.21
CA VAL A 357 -13.69 -8.31 -6.28
C VAL A 357 -12.94 -9.51 -6.86
N ARG A 358 -13.58 -10.69 -6.79
CA ARG A 358 -13.01 -11.95 -7.27
C ARG A 358 -13.22 -12.16 -8.75
N SER A 359 -14.44 -11.86 -9.23
CA SER A 359 -14.96 -12.16 -10.57
C SER A 359 -13.88 -12.14 -11.65
N VAL A 360 -13.42 -13.30 -12.11
CA VAL A 360 -12.28 -13.38 -13.04
C VAL A 360 -12.70 -12.99 -14.46
N ASN A 361 -13.86 -13.47 -14.90
CA ASN A 361 -14.35 -13.29 -16.27
C ASN A 361 -15.16 -12.00 -16.47
N ASN A 362 -15.76 -11.47 -15.39
CA ASN A 362 -16.58 -10.26 -15.42
C ASN A 362 -16.11 -9.22 -14.38
N ARG A 363 -14.79 -9.13 -14.17
CA ARG A 363 -14.21 -8.29 -13.12
C ARG A 363 -14.56 -6.83 -13.31
N TYR A 364 -14.46 -6.35 -14.54
CA TYR A 364 -14.67 -4.95 -14.85
C TYR A 364 -16.15 -4.60 -14.67
N GLU A 365 -17.06 -5.43 -15.15
CA GLU A 365 -18.50 -5.25 -15.02
C GLU A 365 -18.96 -5.16 -13.56
N ARG A 366 -18.37 -5.97 -12.67
CA ARG A 366 -18.65 -5.88 -11.22
C ARG A 366 -18.12 -4.60 -10.58
N ILE A 367 -16.97 -4.10 -11.06
CA ILE A 367 -16.41 -2.83 -10.58
C ILE A 367 -17.23 -1.66 -11.12
N GLU A 368 -17.70 -1.71 -12.37
CA GLU A 368 -18.63 -0.74 -12.94
C GLU A 368 -19.95 -0.72 -12.17
N GLU A 369 -20.53 -1.89 -11.88
CA GLU A 369 -21.74 -2.03 -11.06
C GLU A 369 -21.58 -1.33 -9.70
N PHE A 370 -20.45 -1.55 -9.02
CA PHE A 370 -20.14 -0.87 -7.77
C PHE A 370 -20.15 0.65 -7.93
N TYR A 371 -19.44 1.20 -8.93
CA TYR A 371 -19.38 2.64 -9.12
C TYR A 371 -20.75 3.21 -9.54
N ASP A 372 -21.49 2.56 -10.42
CA ASP A 372 -22.80 3.01 -10.85
C ASP A 372 -23.77 3.14 -9.66
N ARG A 373 -23.82 2.11 -8.80
CA ARG A 373 -24.59 2.10 -7.56
C ARG A 373 -24.08 3.12 -6.53
N ALA A 374 -22.76 3.27 -6.39
CA ALA A 374 -22.20 4.32 -5.56
C ALA A 374 -22.62 5.71 -6.06
N GLY A 375 -22.69 5.91 -7.37
CA GLY A 375 -23.15 7.15 -7.98
C GLY A 375 -24.59 7.51 -7.63
N GLU A 376 -25.47 6.52 -7.41
CA GLU A 376 -26.87 6.72 -7.00
C GLU A 376 -27.03 7.24 -5.57
N ILE A 377 -25.98 7.12 -4.74
CA ILE A 377 -25.92 7.71 -3.39
C ILE A 377 -25.70 9.24 -3.45
N GLY A 378 -25.61 9.82 -4.65
CA GLY A 378 -25.48 11.26 -4.91
C GLY A 378 -24.05 11.72 -5.22
N PHE A 379 -23.07 10.80 -5.30
CA PHE A 379 -21.68 11.18 -5.58
C PHE A 379 -21.47 11.75 -6.99
N LYS A 380 -22.35 11.42 -7.95
CA LYS A 380 -22.27 11.87 -9.35
C LYS A 380 -22.23 13.40 -9.46
N GLU A 381 -22.97 14.10 -8.61
CA GLU A 381 -23.18 15.54 -8.72
C GLU A 381 -22.04 16.38 -8.12
N PHE A 382 -21.39 15.89 -7.04
CA PHE A 382 -20.53 16.73 -6.20
C PHE A 382 -19.12 16.19 -5.91
N SER A 383 -18.81 14.95 -6.30
CA SER A 383 -17.57 14.28 -5.91
C SER A 383 -16.60 14.10 -7.08
N PRO A 384 -15.55 14.95 -7.20
CA PRO A 384 -14.47 14.68 -8.14
C PRO A 384 -13.72 13.39 -7.82
N HIS A 385 -13.63 13.00 -6.54
CA HIS A 385 -12.95 11.76 -6.14
C HIS A 385 -13.66 10.53 -6.69
N TYR A 386 -15.00 10.50 -6.68
CA TYR A 386 -15.79 9.42 -7.28
C TYR A 386 -15.46 9.26 -8.76
N TRP A 387 -15.60 10.33 -9.55
CA TRP A 387 -15.33 10.26 -10.98
C TRP A 387 -13.87 9.94 -11.30
N LEU A 388 -12.93 10.43 -10.49
CA LEU A 388 -11.53 10.08 -10.63
C LEU A 388 -11.30 8.58 -10.41
N GLN A 389 -11.87 7.98 -9.36
CA GLN A 389 -11.69 6.55 -9.09
C GLN A 389 -12.36 5.70 -10.19
N TYR A 390 -13.51 6.12 -10.70
CA TYR A 390 -14.17 5.46 -11.81
C TYR A 390 -13.35 5.59 -13.12
N ALA A 391 -12.78 6.77 -13.40
CA ALA A 391 -11.89 6.98 -14.54
C ALA A 391 -10.62 6.12 -14.46
N ILE A 392 -10.05 5.98 -13.26
CA ILE A 392 -8.90 5.08 -13.02
C ILE A 392 -9.30 3.63 -13.28
N ALA A 393 -10.49 3.20 -12.84
CA ALA A 393 -11.00 1.86 -13.09
C ALA A 393 -11.13 1.58 -14.60
N ALA A 394 -11.87 2.44 -15.31
CA ALA A 394 -12.07 2.31 -16.75
C ALA A 394 -10.75 2.29 -17.53
N ARG A 395 -9.82 3.17 -17.18
CA ARG A 395 -8.47 3.20 -17.77
C ARG A 395 -7.69 1.90 -17.51
N SER A 396 -7.71 1.39 -16.27
CA SER A 396 -7.00 0.15 -15.90
C SER A 396 -7.49 -1.07 -16.68
N PHE A 397 -8.77 -1.09 -17.06
CA PHE A 397 -9.38 -2.13 -17.90
C PHE A 397 -9.43 -1.77 -19.40
N LYS A 398 -8.72 -0.71 -19.81
CA LYS A 398 -8.63 -0.24 -21.20
C LYS A 398 -9.95 0.20 -21.84
N ASP A 399 -11.00 0.45 -21.04
CA ASP A 399 -12.17 1.19 -21.51
C ASP A 399 -11.87 2.69 -21.53
N TYR A 400 -11.05 3.07 -22.52
CA TYR A 400 -10.60 4.44 -22.66
C TYR A 400 -11.73 5.41 -23.03
N ARG A 401 -12.82 4.92 -23.66
CA ARG A 401 -13.98 5.78 -23.98
C ARG A 401 -14.72 6.19 -22.73
N SER A 402 -14.95 5.26 -21.81
CA SER A 402 -15.57 5.58 -20.51
C SER A 402 -14.63 6.40 -19.63
N ALA A 403 -13.34 6.06 -19.60
CA ALA A 403 -12.34 6.85 -18.88
C ALA A 403 -12.33 8.33 -19.32
N ASP A 404 -12.39 8.61 -20.62
CA ASP A 404 -12.46 9.98 -21.16
C ASP A 404 -13.68 10.75 -20.62
N ARG A 405 -14.87 10.14 -20.69
CA ARG A 405 -16.11 10.72 -20.15
C ARG A 405 -16.00 11.00 -18.65
N PHE A 406 -15.43 10.08 -17.88
CA PHE A 406 -15.29 10.21 -16.43
C PHE A 406 -14.25 11.27 -16.03
N PHE A 407 -13.13 11.38 -16.75
CA PHE A 407 -12.19 12.49 -16.56
C PHE A 407 -12.81 13.84 -16.91
N ALA A 408 -13.63 13.92 -17.97
CA ALA A 408 -14.36 15.14 -18.30
C ALA A 408 -15.32 15.58 -17.18
N GLN A 409 -16.07 14.63 -16.58
CA GLN A 409 -16.90 14.93 -15.41
C GLN A 409 -16.06 15.36 -14.20
N THR A 410 -14.93 14.70 -13.95
CA THR A 410 -14.00 15.06 -12.87
C THR A 410 -13.57 16.51 -13.01
N LYS A 411 -13.07 16.92 -14.18
CA LYS A 411 -12.62 18.30 -14.47
C LYS A 411 -13.76 19.30 -14.31
N LYS A 412 -14.95 19.01 -14.85
CA LYS A 412 -16.14 19.88 -14.75
C LYS A 412 -16.56 20.16 -13.31
N ILE A 413 -16.49 19.17 -12.41
CA ILE A 413 -16.82 19.38 -11.00
C ILE A 413 -15.70 20.13 -10.28
N MET A 414 -14.43 19.89 -10.63
CA MET A 414 -13.28 20.61 -10.07
C MET A 414 -13.30 22.11 -10.37
N GLU A 415 -13.79 22.53 -11.54
CA GLU A 415 -13.98 23.95 -11.86
C GLU A 415 -14.86 24.68 -10.83
N ARG A 416 -15.78 23.96 -10.19
CA ARG A 416 -16.67 24.48 -9.15
C ARG A 416 -16.09 24.35 -7.74
N ARG A 417 -14.91 23.73 -7.60
CA ARG A 417 -14.27 23.30 -6.34
C ARG A 417 -12.78 23.67 -6.37
N PRO A 418 -12.45 24.97 -6.25
CA PRO A 418 -11.06 25.45 -6.33
C PRO A 418 -10.16 24.93 -5.20
N ASP A 419 -10.76 24.41 -4.11
CA ASP A 419 -10.09 23.77 -2.99
C ASP A 419 -9.66 22.31 -3.27
N PHE A 420 -10.10 21.72 -4.38
CA PHE A 420 -9.79 20.33 -4.71
C PHE A 420 -8.35 20.16 -5.21
N TYR A 421 -7.60 19.29 -4.56
CA TYR A 421 -6.22 18.99 -4.94
C TYR A 421 -6.16 18.26 -6.30
N THR A 422 -5.68 18.95 -7.33
CA THR A 422 -5.72 18.48 -8.73
C THR A 422 -4.71 17.38 -9.05
N TYR A 423 -3.61 17.28 -8.30
CA TYR A 423 -2.44 16.48 -8.71
C TYR A 423 -2.76 15.00 -8.98
N LYS A 424 -3.70 14.39 -8.24
CA LYS A 424 -4.11 12.99 -8.49
C LYS A 424 -4.84 12.86 -9.82
N VAL A 425 -5.68 13.84 -10.15
CA VAL A 425 -6.43 13.92 -11.41
C VAL A 425 -5.47 14.17 -12.55
N ASP A 426 -4.60 15.18 -12.44
CA ASP A 426 -3.62 15.53 -13.46
C ASP A 426 -2.70 14.35 -13.77
N ASN A 427 -2.26 13.61 -12.74
CA ASN A 427 -1.44 12.43 -12.94
C ASN A 427 -2.18 11.29 -13.65
N ALA A 428 -3.37 10.95 -13.18
CA ALA A 428 -4.16 9.86 -13.77
C ALA A 428 -4.57 10.20 -15.22
N TYR A 429 -4.94 11.44 -15.48
CA TYR A 429 -5.31 11.93 -16.80
C TYR A 429 -4.10 11.99 -17.75
N ALA A 430 -2.92 12.42 -17.28
CA ALA A 430 -1.70 12.39 -18.10
C ALA A 430 -1.32 10.95 -18.49
N GLN A 431 -1.48 9.97 -17.60
CA GLN A 431 -1.27 8.57 -17.96
C GLN A 431 -2.33 8.10 -18.97
N PHE A 432 -3.60 8.46 -18.80
CA PHE A 432 -4.67 8.16 -19.75
C PHE A 432 -4.35 8.67 -21.17
N LEU A 433 -3.90 9.93 -21.30
CA LEU A 433 -3.54 10.53 -22.58
C LEU A 433 -2.45 9.74 -23.32
N LEU A 434 -1.45 9.22 -22.61
CA LEU A 434 -0.39 8.44 -23.22
C LEU A 434 -0.86 7.02 -23.55
N GLU A 435 -1.46 6.34 -22.59
CA GLU A 435 -1.87 4.92 -22.72
C GLU A 435 -2.95 4.74 -23.78
N SER A 436 -3.98 5.58 -23.80
CA SER A 436 -5.10 5.41 -24.72
C SER A 436 -4.69 5.63 -26.18
N ARG A 437 -3.70 6.49 -26.41
CA ARG A 437 -3.12 6.76 -27.73
C ARG A 437 -2.16 5.65 -28.16
N VAL A 438 -1.51 4.95 -27.24
CA VAL A 438 -0.68 3.77 -27.54
C VAL A 438 -1.56 2.57 -27.88
N ASP A 439 -2.55 2.28 -27.03
CA ASP A 439 -3.31 1.03 -27.10
C ASP A 439 -4.44 1.06 -28.14
N THR A 440 -4.86 2.23 -28.61
CA THR A 440 -6.00 2.37 -29.52
C THR A 440 -5.75 3.42 -30.60
N ASP A 441 -6.44 3.28 -31.74
CA ASP A 441 -6.51 4.30 -32.80
C ASP A 441 -7.79 5.18 -32.69
N LEU A 442 -8.42 5.23 -31.51
CA LEU A 442 -9.63 6.02 -31.28
C LEU A 442 -9.42 7.53 -31.42
N TRP A 443 -8.18 7.99 -31.19
CA TRP A 443 -7.78 9.38 -31.30
C TRP A 443 -6.60 9.53 -32.24
N SER A 444 -6.50 10.71 -32.85
CA SER A 444 -5.40 11.10 -33.76
C SER A 444 -4.58 12.30 -33.26
N ASP A 445 -4.92 12.82 -32.08
CA ASP A 445 -4.30 13.98 -31.43
C ASP A 445 -3.02 13.61 -30.66
N PHE A 446 -2.16 12.79 -31.26
CA PHE A 446 -0.98 12.21 -30.60
C PHE A 446 -0.05 13.28 -30.04
N PHE A 447 0.41 14.21 -30.87
CA PHE A 447 1.32 15.27 -30.43
C PHE A 447 0.70 16.19 -29.35
N PRO A 448 -0.52 16.74 -29.53
CA PRO A 448 -1.20 17.48 -28.47
C PRO A 448 -1.32 16.71 -27.15
N SER A 449 -1.68 15.43 -27.21
CA SER A 449 -1.82 14.56 -26.03
C SER A 449 -0.49 14.39 -25.29
N PHE A 450 0.62 14.22 -26.02
CA PHE A 450 1.95 14.16 -25.42
C PHE A 450 2.30 15.48 -24.72
N VAL A 451 2.10 16.62 -25.40
CA VAL A 451 2.39 17.94 -24.84
C VAL A 451 1.57 18.18 -23.58
N GLU A 452 0.28 17.89 -23.60
CA GLU A 452 -0.60 18.05 -22.43
C GLU A 452 -0.17 17.13 -21.28
N ALA A 453 0.03 15.82 -21.53
CA ALA A 453 0.46 14.86 -20.51
C ALA A 453 1.79 15.26 -19.88
N SER A 454 2.77 15.63 -20.70
CA SER A 454 4.10 16.07 -20.25
C SER A 454 4.02 17.36 -19.44
N THR A 455 3.21 18.34 -19.87
CA THR A 455 3.03 19.61 -19.16
C THR A 455 2.34 19.41 -17.80
N LEU A 456 1.27 18.61 -17.75
CA LEU A 456 0.58 18.29 -16.50
C LEU A 456 1.54 17.61 -15.50
N ALA A 457 2.34 16.65 -15.97
CA ALA A 457 3.30 15.97 -15.13
C ALA A 457 4.47 16.88 -14.71
N LEU A 458 5.02 17.70 -15.60
CA LEU A 458 6.08 18.67 -15.26
C LEU A 458 5.59 19.70 -14.23
N ASN A 459 4.37 20.22 -14.37
CA ASN A 459 3.82 21.17 -13.40
C ASN A 459 3.71 20.55 -12.00
N GLN A 460 3.37 19.26 -11.92
CA GLN A 460 3.35 18.54 -10.65
C GLN A 460 4.73 18.50 -9.99
N THR A 461 5.84 18.41 -10.75
CA THR A 461 7.21 18.40 -10.17
C THR A 461 7.55 19.67 -9.40
N ARG A 462 6.86 20.79 -9.66
CA ARG A 462 7.03 22.05 -8.93
C ARG A 462 6.35 22.02 -7.56
N ASN A 463 5.33 21.18 -7.40
CA ASN A 463 4.61 21.03 -6.16
C ASN A 463 5.21 19.87 -5.35
N LYS A 464 5.76 20.23 -4.19
CA LYS A 464 6.34 19.28 -3.24
C LYS A 464 5.36 18.12 -2.90
N ARG A 465 4.07 18.40 -2.77
CA ARG A 465 3.04 17.41 -2.37
C ARG A 465 2.72 16.32 -3.40
N THR A 466 3.36 16.32 -4.57
CA THR A 466 3.11 15.34 -5.64
C THR A 466 4.12 14.20 -5.66
N GLY A 467 5.25 14.38 -4.96
CA GLY A 467 6.29 13.37 -4.80
C GLY A 467 6.77 12.77 -6.12
N LEU A 468 6.59 11.45 -6.29
CA LEU A 468 7.14 10.71 -7.45
C LEU A 468 6.14 10.42 -8.57
N TYR A 469 4.88 10.84 -8.41
CA TYR A 469 3.83 10.62 -9.40
C TYR A 469 4.19 11.11 -10.81
N PRO A 470 4.82 12.29 -11.01
CA PRO A 470 5.19 12.78 -12.34
C PRO A 470 6.08 11.81 -13.12
N TYR A 471 6.97 11.11 -12.42
CA TYR A 471 7.92 10.19 -13.05
C TYR A 471 7.25 8.88 -13.53
N LYS A 472 6.08 8.51 -12.97
CA LYS A 472 5.25 7.42 -13.51
C LYS A 472 4.69 7.76 -14.89
N VAL A 473 4.48 9.05 -15.18
CA VAL A 473 4.08 9.52 -16.52
C VAL A 473 5.30 9.47 -17.46
N ALA A 474 6.44 10.03 -17.03
CA ALA A 474 7.66 10.04 -17.84
C ALA A 474 8.18 8.63 -18.19
N SER A 475 7.97 7.64 -17.32
CA SER A 475 8.31 6.24 -17.61
C SER A 475 7.52 5.62 -18.77
N LYS A 476 6.51 6.31 -19.31
CA LYS A 476 5.68 5.85 -20.45
C LYS A 476 6.06 6.51 -21.78
N PHE A 477 6.96 7.50 -21.77
CA PHE A 477 7.30 8.27 -22.97
C PHE A 477 7.87 7.41 -24.09
N LEU A 478 8.78 6.48 -23.77
CA LEU A 478 9.38 5.62 -24.79
C LEU A 478 8.32 4.83 -25.56
N ASN A 479 7.47 4.08 -24.85
CA ASN A 479 6.40 3.30 -25.46
C ASN A 479 5.46 4.18 -26.31
N PHE A 480 5.21 5.41 -25.88
CA PHE A 480 4.39 6.36 -26.64
C PHE A 480 5.06 6.78 -27.95
N PHE A 481 6.35 7.12 -27.91
CA PHE A 481 7.09 7.52 -29.11
C PHE A 481 7.35 6.36 -30.05
N GLU A 482 7.64 5.16 -29.55
CA GLU A 482 7.76 3.96 -30.39
C GLU A 482 6.47 3.67 -31.14
N ALA A 483 5.31 3.86 -30.49
CA ALA A 483 4.01 3.61 -31.12
C ALA A 483 3.59 4.70 -32.11
N ARG A 484 3.89 5.98 -31.83
CA ARG A 484 3.29 7.13 -32.55
C ARG A 484 4.27 8.15 -33.11
N GLY A 485 5.55 8.10 -32.73
CA GLY A 485 6.56 9.09 -33.07
C GLY A 485 6.83 9.22 -34.57
N GLU A 486 6.66 8.16 -35.36
CA GLU A 486 6.77 8.23 -36.83
C GLU A 486 5.72 9.14 -37.47
N ARG A 487 4.60 9.41 -36.79
CA ARG A 487 3.53 10.30 -37.27
C ARG A 487 3.82 11.78 -37.00
N PHE A 488 4.92 12.10 -36.32
CA PHE A 488 5.22 13.46 -35.91
C PHE A 488 5.97 14.20 -37.02
N SER A 489 5.62 15.46 -37.24
CA SER A 489 6.38 16.34 -38.12
C SER A 489 7.75 16.65 -37.53
N GLN A 490 8.70 17.10 -38.35
CA GLN A 490 10.04 17.51 -37.88
C GLN A 490 9.98 18.60 -36.79
N THR A 491 9.01 19.52 -36.90
CA THR A 491 8.76 20.54 -35.87
C THR A 491 8.27 19.91 -34.57
N GLN A 492 7.33 18.95 -34.64
CA GLN A 492 6.81 18.25 -33.47
C GLN A 492 7.86 17.35 -32.79
N ILE A 493 8.74 16.73 -33.59
CA ILE A 493 9.90 15.98 -33.09
C ILE A 493 10.82 16.94 -32.31
N GLN A 494 11.14 18.11 -32.87
CA GLN A 494 11.98 19.09 -32.16
C GLN A 494 11.34 19.56 -30.85
N GLN A 495 10.05 19.90 -30.85
CA GLN A 495 9.33 20.30 -29.64
C GLN A 495 9.31 19.19 -28.59
N SER A 496 9.17 17.93 -29.03
CA SER A 496 9.21 16.76 -28.14
C SER A 496 10.60 16.60 -27.49
N LEU A 497 11.67 16.76 -28.27
CA LEU A 497 13.06 16.75 -27.77
C LEU A 497 13.31 17.87 -26.76
N ASP A 498 12.78 19.07 -26.99
CA ASP A 498 12.93 20.20 -26.06
C ASP A 498 12.24 19.90 -24.71
N MET A 499 11.06 19.28 -24.74
CA MET A 499 10.36 18.84 -23.52
C MET A 499 11.10 17.71 -22.81
N LEU A 500 11.64 16.72 -23.55
CA LEU A 500 12.45 15.65 -22.97
C LEU A 500 13.73 16.21 -22.32
N GLY A 501 14.35 17.24 -22.91
CA GLY A 501 15.49 17.93 -22.29
C GLY A 501 15.14 18.62 -20.97
N GLN A 502 13.91 19.13 -20.81
CA GLN A 502 13.43 19.63 -19.51
C GLN A 502 13.27 18.49 -18.50
N TRP A 503 12.78 17.33 -18.94
CA TRP A 503 12.68 16.13 -18.11
C TRP A 503 14.05 15.62 -17.66
N SER A 504 15.04 15.53 -18.55
CA SER A 504 16.41 15.13 -18.17
C SER A 504 16.97 16.04 -17.09
N LYS A 505 16.86 17.37 -17.24
CA LYS A 505 17.27 18.34 -16.21
C LYS A 505 16.54 18.14 -14.89
N GLN A 506 15.24 17.88 -14.93
CA GLN A 506 14.41 17.66 -13.74
C GLN A 506 14.69 16.31 -13.06
N ILE A 507 15.01 15.27 -13.83
CA ILE A 507 15.39 13.97 -13.28
C ILE A 507 16.79 14.07 -12.66
N GLU A 508 17.74 14.75 -13.29
CA GLU A 508 19.08 15.01 -12.75
C GLU A 508 19.05 15.81 -11.45
N SER A 509 18.20 16.84 -11.36
CA SER A 509 18.06 17.66 -10.14
C SER A 509 17.54 16.81 -8.97
N VAL A 510 16.65 15.87 -9.24
CA VAL A 510 16.10 14.95 -8.22
C VAL A 510 17.02 13.76 -7.95
N SER A 511 17.75 13.24 -8.94
CA SER A 511 18.64 12.08 -8.79
C SER A 511 19.90 12.41 -7.98
N LYS A 512 20.39 13.65 -8.04
CA LYS A 512 21.39 14.17 -7.09
C LYS A 512 20.93 14.07 -5.63
N ASN A 513 19.62 14.11 -5.40
CA ASN A 513 18.98 14.11 -4.08
C ASN A 513 18.26 12.79 -3.73
N ASN A 514 18.13 11.82 -4.65
CA ASN A 514 17.37 10.57 -4.50
C ASN A 514 17.94 9.45 -5.41
N ARG A 515 19.11 8.88 -5.08
CA ARG A 515 19.79 7.92 -5.98
C ARG A 515 19.11 6.55 -6.17
N ASN A 516 18.15 6.15 -5.32
CA ASN A 516 17.65 4.76 -5.31
C ASN A 516 16.12 4.65 -5.36
N LYS A 517 15.48 5.08 -6.45
CA LYS A 517 14.04 4.82 -6.64
C LYS A 517 13.72 4.32 -8.04
N ARG A 518 13.09 3.13 -8.11
CA ARG A 518 12.72 2.43 -9.35
C ARG A 518 11.97 3.32 -10.34
N SER A 519 11.01 4.13 -9.89
CA SER A 519 10.26 5.04 -10.77
C SER A 519 11.12 6.13 -11.40
N LEU A 520 12.13 6.66 -10.69
CA LEU A 520 13.08 7.62 -11.25
C LEU A 520 14.01 6.95 -12.26
N THR A 521 14.50 5.74 -11.97
CA THR A 521 15.32 4.96 -12.91
C THR A 521 14.56 4.63 -14.19
N LEU A 522 13.31 4.17 -14.07
CA LEU A 522 12.45 3.89 -15.22
C LEU A 522 12.14 5.16 -16.03
N ALA A 523 11.88 6.27 -15.36
CA ALA A 523 11.67 7.56 -16.02
C ALA A 523 12.93 8.03 -16.75
N ASN A 524 14.11 7.92 -16.13
CA ASN A 524 15.38 8.30 -16.73
C ASN A 524 15.64 7.49 -18.00
N ASN A 525 15.56 6.16 -17.89
CA ASN A 525 15.77 5.27 -19.03
C ASN A 525 14.75 5.54 -20.16
N SER A 526 13.47 5.75 -19.81
CA SER A 526 12.43 6.07 -20.78
C SER A 526 12.71 7.39 -21.50
N VAL A 527 13.13 8.44 -20.78
CA VAL A 527 13.44 9.75 -21.35
C VAL A 527 14.66 9.68 -22.27
N ASP A 528 15.75 9.06 -21.82
CA ASP A 528 17.00 8.94 -22.58
C ASP A 528 16.77 8.16 -23.88
N LEU A 529 16.10 7.01 -23.81
CA LEU A 529 15.78 6.20 -24.99
C LEU A 529 14.79 6.91 -25.92
N SER A 530 13.86 7.72 -25.39
CA SER A 530 12.95 8.53 -26.21
C SER A 530 13.72 9.59 -27.01
N ILE A 531 14.75 10.21 -26.41
CA ILE A 531 15.62 11.18 -27.09
C ILE A 531 16.34 10.49 -28.24
N ASP A 532 16.97 9.33 -27.99
CA ASP A 532 17.69 8.56 -29.02
C ASP A 532 16.76 8.16 -30.18
N TYR A 533 15.57 7.66 -29.85
CA TYR A 533 14.56 7.27 -30.83
C TYR A 533 14.15 8.45 -31.73
N LEU A 534 13.80 9.60 -31.13
CA LEU A 534 13.37 10.78 -31.88
C LEU A 534 14.50 11.41 -32.71
N LEU A 535 15.75 11.38 -32.21
CA LEU A 535 16.91 11.81 -32.98
C LEU A 535 17.15 10.93 -34.21
N ALA A 536 16.87 9.62 -34.12
CA ALA A 536 16.94 8.72 -35.27
C ALA A 536 15.90 9.07 -36.33
N LEU A 537 14.66 9.40 -35.94
CA LEU A 537 13.60 9.84 -36.85
C LEU A 537 13.87 11.20 -37.50
N LYS A 538 14.67 12.06 -36.85
CA LYS A 538 15.07 13.37 -37.37
C LYS A 538 16.10 13.28 -38.50
N ARG A 539 16.87 12.18 -38.57
CA ARG A 539 17.88 12.01 -39.62
C ARG A 539 17.18 11.78 -40.97
N PRO A 540 17.59 12.45 -42.06
CA PRO A 540 17.04 12.17 -43.38
C PRO A 540 17.30 10.70 -43.70
N ARG A 541 16.25 9.94 -44.07
CA ARG A 541 16.43 8.59 -44.63
C ARG A 541 17.34 8.75 -45.85
N LYS A 542 18.55 8.18 -45.80
CA LYS A 542 19.43 8.12 -46.98
C LYS A 542 18.64 7.38 -48.06
N SER A 543 18.28 8.12 -49.13
CA SER A 543 17.68 7.60 -50.35
C SER A 543 18.62 6.62 -51.05
#